data_AF-A0A7S2F9M5-F1
#
_entry.id   AF-A0A7S2F9M5-F1
#
_cell.length_a   1.000
_cell.length_b   1.000
_cell.length_c   1.000
_cell.angle_alpha   90.00
_cell.angle_beta   90.00
_cell.angle_gamma   90.00
#
_symmetry.space_group_name_H-M   'P 1'
#
loop_
_entity.id
_entity.type
_entity.pdbx_description
1 polymer ?
#
loop_
_entity_poly.entity_id
_entity_poly.type
_entity_poly.pdbx_seq_one_letter_code
_entity_poly.pdbx_strand_id
1 'polypeptide(L)'
;LHIEFEYDKQKYHMKDIIIGKVYFLLVRIKIKHMELNIIRREQAGSGTGGQQYNESETLTKFELMDGAPVRGECIPIRLFMSSLDLTPTYKAINNKFSVKYYLNLVLVDQEDRRYFKQQEVTLWRKDIG
;
A
#
# COMPACT_ATOMS: atom_id res chain seq x y z
N LEU A 1 18.79 1.63 -8.20
CA LEU A 1 18.16 0.78 -7.19
C LEU A 1 17.24 -0.18 -7.93
N HIS A 2 17.40 -1.48 -7.73
CA HIS A 2 16.50 -2.50 -8.27
C HIS A 2 16.05 -3.38 -7.12
N ILE A 3 14.74 -3.42 -6.88
CA ILE A 3 14.09 -4.19 -5.83
C ILE A 3 12.91 -4.96 -6.42
N GLU A 4 12.63 -6.11 -5.84
CA GLU A 4 11.40 -6.86 -6.09
C GLU A 4 10.54 -6.82 -4.82
N PHE A 5 9.28 -6.43 -4.97
CA PHE A 5 8.30 -6.45 -3.90
C PHE A 5 7.22 -7.47 -4.25
N GLU A 6 7.14 -8.53 -3.45
CA GLU A 6 6.21 -9.64 -3.62
C GLU A 6 5.23 -9.66 -2.44
N TYR A 7 3.97 -9.98 -2.72
CA TYR A 7 2.92 -10.18 -1.73
C TYR A 7 2.02 -11.34 -2.19
N ASP A 8 1.40 -12.05 -1.25
CA ASP A 8 0.77 -13.34 -1.48
C ASP A 8 -0.54 -13.26 -2.30
N LYS A 9 -1.29 -12.16 -2.19
CA LYS A 9 -2.60 -12.01 -2.85
C LYS A 9 -2.82 -10.59 -3.39
N GLN A 10 -3.73 -10.45 -4.36
CA GLN A 10 -4.27 -9.14 -4.77
C GLN A 10 -5.58 -8.78 -4.07
N LYS A 11 -6.24 -9.77 -3.44
CA LYS A 11 -7.53 -9.62 -2.77
C LYS A 11 -7.42 -10.12 -1.35
N TYR A 12 -7.82 -9.31 -0.38
CA TYR A 12 -7.73 -9.63 1.04
C TYR A 12 -9.05 -9.36 1.74
N HIS A 13 -9.39 -10.18 2.74
CA HIS A 13 -10.46 -9.77 3.64
C HIS A 13 -9.97 -8.65 4.56
N MET A 14 -10.87 -7.79 5.06
CA MET A 14 -10.49 -6.63 5.88
C MET A 14 -9.71 -6.97 7.17
N LYS A 15 -9.80 -8.22 7.64
CA LYS A 15 -9.08 -8.72 8.82
C LYS A 15 -7.92 -9.67 8.46
N ASP A 16 -7.52 -9.73 7.18
CA ASP A 16 -6.48 -10.66 6.71
C ASP A 16 -5.09 -10.16 7.12
N ILE A 17 -4.10 -10.97 6.81
CA ILE A 17 -2.69 -10.65 6.99
C ILE A 17 -2.08 -10.55 5.60
N ILE A 18 -1.44 -9.42 5.31
CA ILE A 18 -0.63 -9.28 4.10
C ILE A 18 0.71 -9.93 4.37
N ILE A 19 1.03 -10.97 3.61
CA ILE A 19 2.31 -11.67 3.68
C ILE A 19 3.09 -11.33 2.42
N GLY A 20 4.30 -10.84 2.59
CA GLY A 20 5.13 -10.44 1.47
C GLY A 20 6.60 -10.44 1.81
N LYS A 21 7.41 -9.95 0.87
CA LYS A 21 8.86 -9.82 1.03
C LYS A 21 9.39 -8.80 0.03
N VAL A 22 10.48 -8.14 0.41
CA VAL A 22 11.25 -7.25 -0.46
C VAL A 22 12.63 -7.84 -0.66
N TYR A 23 13.01 -8.07 -1.91
CA TYR A 23 14.36 -8.49 -2.30
C TYR A 23 15.14 -7.35 -2.91
N PHE A 24 16.38 -7.19 -2.49
CA PHE A 24 17.30 -6.17 -3.00
C PHE A 24 18.25 -6.75 -4.05
N LEU A 25 17.88 -6.64 -5.33
CA LEU A 25 18.69 -7.13 -6.44
C LEU A 25 19.92 -6.26 -6.71
N LEU A 26 19.77 -4.94 -6.61
CA LEU A 26 20.85 -3.97 -6.82
C LEU A 26 20.66 -2.72 -5.95
N VAL A 27 21.57 -2.50 -5.00
CA VAL A 27 21.61 -1.30 -4.15
C VAL A 27 22.83 -0.47 -4.52
N ARG A 28 22.62 0.66 -5.20
CA ARG A 28 23.66 1.64 -5.55
C ARG A 28 23.48 3.00 -4.86
N ILE A 29 22.33 3.18 -4.19
CA ILE A 29 21.97 4.41 -3.47
C ILE A 29 21.86 4.02 -2.00
N LYS A 30 22.38 4.86 -1.10
CA LYS A 30 22.29 4.61 0.34
C LYS A 30 20.87 4.90 0.82
N ILE A 31 20.15 3.84 1.19
CA ILE A 31 18.80 3.93 1.76
C ILE A 31 18.93 4.33 3.24
N LYS A 32 18.04 5.21 3.69
CA LYS A 32 17.90 5.67 5.08
C LYS A 32 16.84 4.86 5.81
N HIS A 33 15.63 4.78 5.27
CA HIS A 33 14.57 3.92 5.81
C HIS A 33 13.60 3.46 4.72
N MET A 34 12.81 2.43 5.05
CA MET A 34 11.76 1.87 4.21
C MET A 34 10.48 1.67 5.03
N GLU A 35 9.34 2.03 4.46
CA GLU A 35 8.02 1.83 5.08
C GLU A 35 7.03 1.26 4.05
N LEU A 36 6.04 0.50 4.53
CA LEU A 36 4.89 0.05 3.76
C LEU A 36 3.63 0.71 4.31
N ASN A 37 2.95 1.44 3.44
CA ASN A 37 1.76 2.18 3.82
C ASN A 37 0.53 1.56 3.17
N ILE A 38 -0.59 1.49 3.91
CA ILE A 38 -1.91 1.28 3.31
C ILE A 38 -2.54 2.63 3.08
N ILE A 39 -2.89 2.93 1.83
CA ILE A 39 -3.51 4.18 1.43
C ILE A 39 -4.95 3.90 0.97
N ARG A 40 -5.90 4.63 1.52
CA ARG A 40 -7.28 4.71 1.04
C ARG A 40 -7.40 5.91 0.11
N ARG A 41 -7.97 5.68 -1.08
CA ARG A 41 -8.35 6.75 -2.01
C ARG A 41 -9.85 6.75 -2.20
N GLU A 42 -10.47 7.85 -1.81
CA GLU A 42 -11.86 8.13 -2.09
C GLU A 42 -11.96 9.08 -3.28
N GLN A 43 -12.77 8.71 -4.26
CA GLN A 43 -13.11 9.54 -5.39
C GLN A 43 -14.62 9.73 -5.38
N ALA A 44 -15.09 10.96 -5.23
CA ALA A 44 -16.50 11.32 -5.23
C ALA A 44 -16.80 12.35 -6.32
N GLY A 45 -17.96 12.24 -6.99
CA GLY A 45 -18.37 13.14 -8.06
C GLY A 45 -19.28 12.43 -9.05
N SER A 46 -20.30 13.13 -9.56
CA SER A 46 -21.20 12.61 -10.59
C SER A 46 -20.72 13.08 -11.96
N GLY A 47 -20.57 12.14 -12.91
CA GLY A 47 -19.97 12.36 -14.24
C GLY A 47 -20.66 13.36 -15.17
N THR A 48 -21.71 14.06 -14.72
CA THR A 48 -22.42 15.09 -15.47
C THR A 48 -22.20 16.47 -14.83
N GLY A 49 -21.08 17.11 -15.16
CA GLY A 49 -20.83 18.54 -14.88
C GLY A 49 -20.61 18.93 -13.40
N GLY A 50 -20.55 17.96 -12.48
CA GLY A 50 -20.26 18.19 -11.06
C GLY A 50 -18.77 18.22 -10.75
N GLN A 51 -18.38 18.87 -9.65
CA GLN A 51 -17.01 18.85 -9.13
C GLN A 51 -16.60 17.44 -8.72
N GLN A 52 -15.38 17.04 -9.08
CA GLN A 52 -14.79 15.76 -8.70
C GLN A 52 -13.85 15.98 -7.50
N TYR A 53 -14.12 15.27 -6.42
CA TYR A 53 -13.31 15.25 -5.21
C TYR A 53 -12.47 13.97 -5.19
N ASN A 54 -11.17 14.12 -4.95
CA ASN A 54 -10.26 13.00 -4.75
C ASN A 54 -9.54 13.20 -3.42
N GLU A 55 -9.80 12.33 -2.46
CA GLU A 55 -9.18 12.33 -1.14
C GLU A 55 -8.30 11.10 -0.99
N SER A 56 -7.10 11.29 -0.45
CA SER A 56 -6.12 10.22 -0.25
C SER A 56 -5.64 10.26 1.20
N GLU A 57 -5.88 9.17 1.92
CA GLU A 57 -5.56 9.04 3.33
C GLU A 57 -4.60 7.87 3.55
N THR A 58 -3.58 8.10 4.38
CA THR A 58 -2.66 7.02 4.80
C THR A 58 -3.18 6.41 6.09
N LEU A 59 -3.72 5.20 6.02
CA LEU A 59 -4.38 4.52 7.14
C LEU A 59 -3.39 3.89 8.11
N THR A 60 -2.24 3.44 7.61
CA THR A 60 -1.15 2.95 8.44
C THR A 60 0.19 3.20 7.76
N LYS A 61 1.23 3.35 8.58
CA LYS A 61 2.63 3.40 8.17
C LYS A 61 3.35 2.30 8.93
N PHE A 62 3.80 1.29 8.21
CA PHE A 62 4.50 0.15 8.79
C PHE A 62 5.98 0.25 8.42
N GLU A 63 6.80 0.67 9.39
CA GLU A 63 8.25 0.78 9.23
C GLU A 63 8.85 -0.61 9.03
N LEU A 64 9.50 -0.84 7.89
CA LEU A 64 10.03 -2.13 7.49
C LEU A 64 11.52 -2.28 7.82
N MET A 65 12.27 -1.20 7.69
CA MET A 65 13.73 -1.23 7.78
C MET A 65 14.26 0.16 8.10
N ASP A 66 15.29 0.20 8.96
CA ASP A 66 16.17 1.33 9.18
C ASP A 66 17.58 0.96 8.70
N GLY A 67 18.20 1.82 7.89
CA GLY A 67 19.54 1.62 7.33
C GLY A 67 19.60 1.20 5.86
N ALA A 68 20.82 0.92 5.40
CA ALA A 68 21.12 0.61 4.01
C ALA A 68 21.23 -0.92 3.80
N PRO A 69 20.31 -1.55 3.04
CA PRO A 69 20.35 -2.98 2.79
C PRO A 69 21.47 -3.31 1.80
N VAL A 70 21.96 -4.55 1.85
CA VAL A 70 22.95 -5.05 0.89
C VAL A 70 22.31 -5.85 -0.23
N ARG A 71 23.05 -6.01 -1.33
CA ARG A 71 22.62 -6.85 -2.46
C ARG A 71 22.37 -8.28 -1.98
N GLY A 72 21.21 -8.83 -2.32
CA GLY A 72 20.81 -10.19 -1.97
C GLY A 72 20.02 -10.29 -0.66
N GLU A 73 19.87 -9.20 0.10
CA GLU A 73 19.02 -9.21 1.29
C GLU A 73 17.54 -9.34 0.94
N CYS A 74 16.83 -10.03 1.84
CA CYS A 74 15.40 -10.26 1.77
C CYS A 74 14.75 -9.85 3.09
N ILE A 75 13.84 -8.90 3.04
CA ILE A 75 13.09 -8.44 4.22
C ILE A 75 11.67 -9.02 4.15
N PRO A 76 11.30 -9.96 5.03
CA PRO A 76 9.95 -10.49 5.08
C PRO A 76 8.98 -9.46 5.67
N ILE A 77 7.74 -9.47 5.17
CA ILE A 77 6.68 -8.55 5.55
C ILE A 77 5.49 -9.34 6.05
N ARG A 78 4.99 -8.97 7.23
CA ARG A 78 3.75 -9.50 7.79
C ARG A 78 2.94 -8.38 8.42
N LEU A 79 1.95 -7.87 7.69
CA LEU A 79 1.13 -6.75 8.13
C LEU A 79 -0.29 -7.24 8.45
N PHE A 80 -0.68 -7.11 9.71
CA PHE A 80 -2.00 -7.50 10.20
C PHE A 80 -3.00 -6.35 9.99
N MET A 81 -4.11 -6.63 9.30
CA MET A 81 -5.13 -5.62 9.04
C MET A 81 -6.27 -5.59 10.06
N SER A 82 -6.30 -6.54 11.00
CA SER A 82 -7.39 -6.69 11.97
C SER A 82 -7.59 -5.50 12.91
N SER A 83 -6.55 -4.69 13.14
CA SER A 83 -6.61 -3.51 14.00
C SER A 83 -6.90 -2.21 13.23
N LEU A 84 -7.01 -2.28 11.90
CA LEU A 84 -7.25 -1.11 11.05
C LEU A 84 -8.74 -0.95 10.79
N ASP A 85 -9.22 0.29 10.79
CA ASP A 85 -10.60 0.61 10.42
C ASP A 85 -10.75 0.63 8.88
N LEU A 86 -10.84 -0.57 8.31
CA LEU A 86 -10.95 -0.79 6.87
C LEU A 86 -12.40 -1.02 6.45
N THR A 87 -12.72 -0.52 5.26
CA THR A 87 -13.95 -0.84 4.54
C THR A 87 -13.64 -1.69 3.30
N PRO A 88 -14.63 -2.38 2.71
CA PRO A 88 -14.44 -3.03 1.42
C PRO A 88 -14.08 -2.03 0.32
N THR A 89 -13.46 -2.53 -0.76
CA THR A 89 -13.29 -1.75 -1.98
C THR A 89 -14.65 -1.50 -2.63
N TYR A 90 -14.95 -0.24 -2.90
CA TYR A 90 -16.18 0.19 -3.57
C TYR A 90 -15.84 0.73 -4.95
N LYS A 91 -16.40 0.11 -6.00
CA LYS A 91 -16.14 0.51 -7.38
C LYS A 91 -17.39 1.11 -8.00
N ALA A 92 -17.33 2.40 -8.34
CA ALA A 92 -18.38 3.14 -9.06
C ALA A 92 -19.79 2.94 -8.47
N ILE A 93 -19.92 3.13 -7.14
CA ILE A 93 -21.21 2.96 -6.46
C ILE A 93 -22.19 4.00 -6.98
N ASN A 94 -23.20 3.53 -7.71
CA ASN A 94 -24.20 4.35 -8.41
C ASN A 94 -23.56 5.47 -9.26
N ASN A 95 -22.34 5.25 -9.78
CA ASN A 95 -21.54 6.27 -10.47
C ASN A 95 -21.34 7.58 -9.68
N LYS A 96 -21.43 7.54 -8.35
CA LYS A 96 -21.26 8.69 -7.45
C LYS A 96 -19.91 8.71 -6.76
N PHE A 97 -19.41 7.55 -6.35
CA PHE A 97 -18.12 7.46 -5.67
C PHE A 97 -17.44 6.10 -5.84
N SER A 98 -16.14 6.08 -5.55
CA SER A 98 -15.31 4.87 -5.44
C SER A 98 -14.37 4.98 -4.25
N VAL A 99 -14.13 3.87 -3.57
CA VAL A 99 -13.13 3.73 -2.50
C VAL A 99 -12.17 2.62 -2.88
N LYS A 100 -10.89 2.96 -3.02
CA LYS A 100 -9.83 2.03 -3.42
C LYS A 100 -8.71 2.00 -2.39
N TYR A 101 -8.03 0.86 -2.33
CA TYR A 101 -6.93 0.64 -1.40
C TYR A 101 -5.64 0.34 -2.16
N TYR A 102 -4.54 0.89 -1.66
CA TYR A 102 -3.21 0.73 -2.26
C TYR A 102 -2.20 0.34 -1.20
N LEU A 103 -1.35 -0.63 -1.54
CA LEU A 103 -0.08 -0.85 -0.86
C LEU A 103 0.95 0.08 -1.49
N ASN A 104 1.55 0.93 -0.67
CA ASN A 104 2.54 1.91 -1.08
C ASN A 104 3.86 1.63 -0.37
N LEU A 105 4.80 1.04 -1.08
CA LEU A 105 6.17 0.88 -0.61
C LEU A 105 6.90 2.22 -0.78
N VAL A 106 7.40 2.77 0.32
CA VAL A 106 8.13 4.03 0.36
C VAL A 106 9.57 3.75 0.77
N LEU A 107 10.50 4.31 0.01
CA LEU A 107 11.93 4.27 0.29
C LEU A 107 12.45 5.69 0.37
N VAL A 108 13.22 5.98 1.41
CA VAL A 108 13.88 7.28 1.56
C VAL A 108 15.38 7.05 1.58
N ASP A 109 16.13 7.82 0.82
CA ASP A 109 17.59 7.75 0.79
C ASP A 109 18.24 8.76 1.76
N GLN A 110 19.57 8.76 1.83
CA GLN A 110 20.31 9.71 2.69
C GLN A 110 20.25 11.17 2.23
N GLU A 111 19.83 11.44 0.99
CA GLU A 111 19.60 12.80 0.48
C GLU A 111 18.13 13.24 0.67
N ASP A 112 17.37 12.49 1.49
CA ASP A 112 15.93 12.64 1.71
C ASP A 112 15.06 12.56 0.43
N ARG A 113 15.59 11.97 -0.65
CA ARG A 113 14.80 11.66 -1.84
C ARG A 113 13.89 10.48 -1.55
N ARG A 114 12.62 10.61 -1.96
CA ARG A 114 11.58 9.61 -1.71
C ARG A 114 11.20 8.89 -2.99
N TYR A 115 11.22 7.56 -2.95
CA TYR A 115 10.80 6.68 -4.03
C TYR A 115 9.55 5.92 -3.60
N PHE A 116 8.62 5.75 -4.53
CA PHE A 116 7.31 5.15 -4.25
C PHE A 116 7.01 4.06 -5.25
N LYS A 117 6.49 2.92 -4.77
CA LYS A 117 5.86 1.90 -5.62
C LYS A 117 4.48 1.59 -5.04
N GLN A 118 3.46 1.86 -5.85
CA GLN A 118 2.06 1.66 -5.47
C GLN A 118 1.44 0.51 -6.24
N GLN A 119 0.60 -0.24 -5.55
CA GLN A 119 -0.18 -1.31 -6.12
C GLN A 119 -1.59 -1.31 -5.53
N GLU A 120 -2.61 -1.40 -6.39
CA GLU A 120 -4.01 -1.53 -5.95
C GLU A 120 -4.25 -2.92 -5.35
N VAL A 121 -4.92 -2.97 -4.20
CA VAL A 121 -5.41 -4.18 -3.56
C VAL A 121 -6.92 -4.10 -3.38
N THR A 122 -7.60 -5.24 -3.56
CA THR A 122 -9.06 -5.31 -3.35
C THR A 122 -9.35 -5.83 -1.95
N LEU A 123 -10.07 -5.04 -1.16
CA LEU A 123 -10.54 -5.45 0.16
C LEU A 123 -11.99 -5.93 0.09
N TRP A 124 -12.31 -7.03 0.78
CA TRP A 124 -13.67 -7.55 0.88
C TRP A 124 -14.05 -7.87 2.34
N ARG A 125 -15.35 -7.80 2.63
CA ARG A 125 -15.87 -8.23 3.93
C ARG A 125 -16.09 -9.73 3.87
N LYS A 126 -15.43 -10.47 4.75
CA LYS A 126 -15.75 -11.89 4.96
C LYS A 126 -17.11 -11.97 5.63
N ASP A 127 -18.04 -12.72 5.03
CA ASP A 127 -19.36 -12.94 5.61
C ASP A 127 -19.22 -13.46 7.03
N ILE A 128 -20.02 -12.88 7.93
CA ILE A 128 -20.24 -13.44 9.25
C ILE A 128 -21.16 -14.63 9.00
N GLY A 129 -20.57 -15.80 8.77
CA GLY A 129 -21.31 -17.05 8.82
C GLY A 129 -21.88 -17.28 10.21
#